data_AF-A0A3P8EJU6-F1
#
_entry.id   AF-A0A3P8EJU6-F1
#
_cell.length_a   1.000
_cell.length_b   1.000
_cell.length_c   1.000
_cell.angle_alpha   90.00
_cell.angle_beta   90.00
_cell.angle_gamma   90.00
#
_symmetry.space_group_name_H-M   'P 1'
#
loop_
_entity.id
_entity.type
_entity.pdbx_description
1 polymer ?
#
loop_
_entity_poly.entity_id
_entity_poly.type
_entity_poly.pdbx_seq_one_letter_code
_entity_poly.pdbx_strand_id
1 'polypeptide(L)'
;MAGVTRLDRIRNEAIRQKFGVTPIADKMREARLRWYGHVLRGKEDSVRKMGLELEVLGKRPRGRPKQRWTTVSPLLTPEGCGAMKGTHLLDSGTQKRAQTPFYQAGGG
;
A
#
# COMPACT_ATOMS: atom_id res chain seq x y z
N MET A 1 -27.96 34.47 11.25
CA MET A 1 -28.76 33.31 11.69
C MET A 1 -29.83 33.03 10.64
N ALA A 2 -30.08 31.77 10.27
CA ALA A 2 -31.02 31.41 9.20
C ALA A 2 -32.51 31.50 9.60
N GLY A 3 -32.81 31.54 10.91
CA GLY A 3 -34.18 31.49 11.43
C GLY A 3 -34.91 30.17 11.18
N VAL A 4 -34.20 29.10 10.78
CA VAL A 4 -34.79 27.79 10.43
C VAL A 4 -34.71 26.83 11.61
N THR A 5 -35.83 26.18 11.91
CA THR A 5 -35.99 25.15 12.93
C THR A 5 -36.21 23.78 12.29
N ARG A 6 -36.13 22.69 13.07
CA ARG A 6 -36.42 21.33 12.57
C ARG A 6 -37.89 21.15 12.15
N LEU A 7 -38.82 21.95 12.69
CA LEU A 7 -40.25 21.86 12.36
C LEU A 7 -40.54 22.32 10.93
N ASP A 8 -39.70 23.19 10.37
CA ASP A 8 -39.86 23.72 9.02
C ASP A 8 -39.60 22.67 7.93
N ARG A 9 -38.97 21.53 8.31
CA ARG A 9 -38.67 20.39 7.41
C ARG A 9 -38.02 20.79 6.08
N ILE A 10 -37.26 21.89 6.10
CA ILE A 10 -36.56 22.41 4.91
C ILE A 10 -35.42 21.46 4.56
N ARG A 11 -35.27 21.14 3.27
CA ARG A 11 -34.16 20.30 2.79
C ARG A 11 -32.82 21.00 3.01
N ASN A 12 -31.83 20.25 3.45
CA ASN A 12 -30.47 20.75 3.68
C ASN A 12 -29.85 21.41 2.43
N GLU A 13 -30.23 20.97 1.23
CA GLU A 13 -29.82 21.58 -0.02
C GLU A 13 -30.27 23.04 -0.14
N ALA A 14 -31.54 23.33 0.20
CA ALA A 14 -32.08 24.69 0.17
C ALA A 14 -31.37 25.59 1.19
N ILE A 15 -31.03 25.06 2.37
CA ILE A 15 -30.24 25.79 3.37
C ILE A 15 -28.84 26.09 2.82
N ARG A 16 -28.16 25.09 2.25
CA ARG A 16 -26.83 25.27 1.66
C ARG A 16 -26.82 26.28 0.52
N GLN A 17 -27.82 26.25 -0.36
CA GLN A 17 -27.98 27.22 -1.44
C GLN A 17 -28.12 28.64 -0.91
N LYS A 18 -28.94 28.86 0.12
CA LYS A 18 -29.10 30.17 0.78
C LYS A 18 -27.78 30.72 1.34
N PHE A 19 -26.89 29.84 1.82
CA PHE A 19 -25.61 30.22 2.40
C PHE A 19 -24.42 30.10 1.42
N GLY A 20 -24.67 29.73 0.15
CA GLY A 20 -23.60 29.48 -0.82
C GLY A 20 -22.64 28.35 -0.42
N VAL A 21 -23.07 27.43 0.45
CA VAL A 21 -22.23 26.34 0.96
C VAL A 21 -22.22 25.19 -0.04
N THR A 22 -21.04 24.83 -0.53
CA THR A 22 -20.86 23.67 -1.41
C THR A 22 -21.25 22.36 -0.69
N PRO A 23 -21.86 21.39 -1.40
CA PRO A 23 -22.08 20.05 -0.85
C PRO A 23 -20.78 19.41 -0.31
N ILE A 24 -20.88 18.73 0.83
CA ILE A 24 -19.73 18.09 1.47
C ILE A 24 -19.08 17.02 0.58
N ALA A 25 -19.88 16.34 -0.25
CA ALA A 25 -19.39 15.34 -1.18
C ALA A 25 -18.35 15.91 -2.16
N ASP A 26 -18.57 17.15 -2.62
CA ASP A 26 -17.66 17.83 -3.54
C ASP A 26 -16.38 18.26 -2.85
N LYS A 27 -16.48 18.77 -1.61
CA LYS A 27 -15.30 19.06 -0.78
C LYS A 27 -14.46 17.82 -0.50
N MET A 28 -15.11 16.69 -0.23
CA MET A 28 -14.41 15.41 -0.08
C MET A 28 -13.76 14.95 -1.37
N ARG A 29 -14.43 15.13 -2.53
CA ARG A 29 -13.87 14.83 -3.85
C ARG A 29 -12.63 15.68 -4.12
N GLU A 30 -12.74 16.99 -3.90
CA GLU A 30 -11.65 17.96 -4.07
C GLU A 30 -10.44 17.60 -3.21
N ALA A 31 -10.65 17.24 -1.93
CA ALA A 31 -9.59 16.81 -1.03
C ALA A 31 -8.91 15.51 -1.50
N ARG A 32 -9.69 14.53 -1.96
CA ARG A 32 -9.13 13.28 -2.53
C ARG A 32 -8.29 13.55 -3.77
N LEU A 33 -8.74 14.43 -4.66
CA LEU A 33 -7.99 14.78 -5.88
C LEU A 33 -6.70 15.53 -5.56
N ARG A 34 -6.73 16.46 -4.60
CA ARG A 34 -5.52 17.14 -4.12
C ARG A 34 -4.50 16.15 -3.55
N TRP A 35 -4.96 15.21 -2.71
CA TRP A 35 -4.10 14.17 -2.16
C TRP A 35 -3.55 13.25 -3.26
N TYR A 36 -4.37 12.83 -4.22
CA TYR A 36 -3.93 12.00 -5.33
C TYR A 36 -2.87 12.70 -6.18
N GLY A 37 -3.09 13.97 -6.54
CA GLY A 37 -2.09 14.76 -7.25
C GLY A 37 -0.80 14.93 -6.44
N HIS A 38 -0.89 15.02 -5.11
CA HIS A 38 0.28 15.05 -4.23
C HIS A 38 1.06 13.72 -4.26
N VAL A 39 0.38 12.58 -4.28
CA VAL A 39 1.04 11.26 -4.44
C VAL A 39 1.72 11.15 -5.80
N LEU A 40 1.04 11.54 -6.89
CA LEU A 40 1.59 11.43 -8.25
C LEU A 40 2.84 12.30 -8.48
N ARG A 41 2.92 13.48 -7.85
CA ARG A 41 4.12 14.34 -7.91
C ARG A 41 5.24 13.90 -6.97
N GLY A 42 5.00 12.90 -6.10
CA GLY A 42 5.99 12.37 -5.19
C GLY A 42 7.04 11.49 -5.91
N LYS A 43 8.16 11.26 -5.22
CA LYS A 43 9.20 10.31 -5.68
C LYS A 43 8.63 8.90 -5.79
N GLU A 44 9.12 8.12 -6.75
CA GLU A 44 8.76 6.72 -6.98
C GLU A 44 8.85 5.87 -5.70
N ASP A 45 10.02 5.92 -5.04
CA ASP A 45 10.29 5.16 -3.82
C ASP A 45 9.54 5.68 -2.57
N SER A 46 8.66 6.67 -2.72
CA SER A 46 7.91 7.16 -1.57
C SER A 46 6.84 6.15 -1.15
N VAL A 47 6.71 5.91 0.16
CA VAL A 47 5.73 4.97 0.73
C VAL A 47 4.31 5.24 0.23
N ARG A 48 3.97 6.51 -0.03
CA ARG A 48 2.66 6.92 -0.55
C ARG A 48 2.42 6.41 -1.98
N LYS A 49 3.44 6.45 -2.84
CA LYS A 49 3.34 6.05 -4.24
C LYS A 49 3.42 4.52 -4.37
N MET A 50 4.34 3.89 -3.67
CA MET A 50 4.38 2.43 -3.53
C MET A 50 3.04 1.88 -2.98
N GLY A 51 2.46 2.53 -1.96
CA GLY A 51 1.18 2.13 -1.41
C GLY A 51 -0.03 2.36 -2.33
N LEU A 52 0.07 3.29 -3.29
CA LEU A 52 -0.97 3.52 -4.30
C LEU A 52 -0.97 2.40 -5.36
N GLU A 53 0.21 1.87 -5.70
CA GLU A 53 0.41 0.81 -6.71
C GLU A 53 0.33 -0.60 -6.12
N LEU A 54 0.34 -0.72 -4.79
CA LEU A 54 0.33 -2.00 -4.10
C LEU A 54 -0.96 -2.79 -4.38
N GLU A 55 -0.82 -3.86 -5.15
CA GLU A 55 -1.86 -4.88 -5.29
C GLU A 55 -1.78 -5.88 -4.12
N VAL A 56 -2.76 -5.85 -3.23
CA VAL A 56 -2.87 -6.83 -2.15
C VAL A 56 -3.64 -8.04 -2.67
N LEU A 57 -2.93 -9.14 -2.89
CA LEU A 57 -3.55 -10.41 -3.25
C LEU A 57 -4.33 -10.97 -2.06
N GLY A 58 -5.55 -11.45 -2.36
CA GLY A 58 -6.43 -12.08 -1.37
C GLY A 58 -7.39 -11.12 -0.69
N LYS A 59 -8.46 -11.68 -0.10
CA LYS A 59 -9.46 -10.90 0.64
C LYS A 59 -9.09 -10.86 2.11
N ARG A 60 -9.20 -9.67 2.72
CA ARG A 60 -9.11 -9.54 4.18
C ARG A 60 -10.20 -10.41 4.83
N PRO A 61 -9.86 -11.32 5.77
CA PRO A 61 -10.86 -12.10 6.48
C PRO A 61 -11.78 -11.18 7.28
N ARG A 62 -13.08 -11.49 7.28
CA ARG A 62 -14.06 -10.72 8.03
C ARG A 62 -13.87 -10.96 9.54
N GLY A 63 -14.03 -9.90 10.32
CA GLY A 63 -13.96 -9.94 11.77
C GLY A 63 -12.60 -9.52 12.32
N ARG A 64 -12.40 -9.78 13.61
CA ARG A 64 -11.22 -9.37 14.35
C ARG A 64 -10.00 -10.17 13.90
N PRO A 65 -8.84 -9.54 13.63
CA PRO A 65 -7.59 -10.27 13.44
C PRO A 65 -7.32 -11.21 14.61
N LYS A 66 -7.04 -12.48 14.31
CA LYS A 66 -6.78 -13.51 15.33
C LYS A 66 -5.52 -13.19 16.14
N GLN A 67 -4.54 -12.58 15.50
CA GLN A 67 -3.27 -12.18 16.11
C GLN A 67 -3.36 -10.77 16.69
N ARG A 68 -2.83 -10.62 17.90
CA ARG A 68 -2.59 -9.33 18.57
C ARG A 68 -1.11 -9.03 18.56
N TRP A 69 -0.73 -7.75 18.74
CA TRP A 69 0.66 -7.33 18.81
C TRP A 69 1.48 -8.14 19.84
N THR A 70 0.92 -8.37 21.03
CA THR A 70 1.55 -9.19 22.09
C THR A 70 1.81 -10.64 21.66
N THR A 71 0.98 -11.16 20.76
CA THR A 71 1.10 -12.52 20.23
C THR A 71 2.18 -12.62 19.14
N VAL A 72 2.37 -11.57 18.34
CA VAL A 72 3.33 -11.58 17.21
C VAL A 72 4.67 -10.96 17.55
N SER A 73 4.77 -10.13 18.59
CA SER A 73 6.02 -9.48 19.00
C SER A 73 7.17 -10.47 19.22
N PRO A 74 6.97 -11.66 19.82
CA PRO A 74 8.05 -12.65 19.95
C PRO A 74 8.41 -13.33 18.61
N LEU A 75 7.46 -13.44 17.68
CA LEU A 75 7.64 -14.09 16.37
C LEU A 75 8.35 -13.20 15.34
N LEU A 76 8.39 -11.89 15.59
CA LEU A 76 9.10 -10.91 14.76
C LEU A 76 10.57 -10.72 15.19
N THR A 77 11.03 -11.46 16.21
CA THR A 77 12.44 -11.52 16.57
C THR A 77 13.18 -12.46 15.59
N PRO A 78 14.48 -12.25 15.34
CA PRO A 78 15.27 -13.13 14.46
C PRO A 78 15.17 -14.62 14.81
N GLU A 79 14.97 -14.93 16.09
CA GLU A 79 14.80 -16.29 16.62
C GLU A 79 13.41 -16.89 16.35
N GLY A 80 12.37 -16.05 16.22
CA GLY A 80 10.98 -16.43 15.96
C GLY A 80 10.62 -16.53 14.48
N CYS A 81 11.47 -16.00 13.60
CA CYS A 81 11.37 -16.13 12.16
C CYS A 81 11.88 -17.53 11.76
N GLY A 82 11.07 -18.57 12.01
CA GLY A 82 11.41 -19.94 11.67
C GLY A 82 11.86 -20.04 10.21
N ALA A 83 13.16 -20.31 10.02
CA ALA A 83 13.77 -20.51 8.73
C ALA A 83 12.94 -21.51 7.91
N MET A 84 12.40 -21.04 6.77
CA MET A 84 11.90 -21.92 5.72
C MET A 84 13.11 -22.75 5.26
N LYS A 85 13.22 -23.99 5.77
CA LYS A 85 14.28 -24.92 5.37
C LYS A 85 14.19 -25.11 3.86
N GLY A 86 15.28 -24.79 3.18
CA GLY A 86 15.45 -24.94 1.75
C GLY A 86 15.06 -26.34 1.29
N THR A 87 14.38 -26.36 0.15
CA THR A 87 14.03 -27.55 -0.64
C THR A 87 15.23 -28.49 -0.81
N HIS A 88 14.94 -29.78 -0.73
CA HIS A 88 15.84 -30.90 -0.98
C HIS A 88 16.85 -30.64 -2.11
N LEU A 89 18.13 -30.68 -1.75
CA LEU A 89 19.26 -30.95 -2.65
C LEU A 89 19.40 -32.48 -2.76
N LEU A 90 19.19 -33.03 -3.95
CA LEU A 90 19.73 -34.34 -4.32
C LEU A 90 20.52 -34.16 -5.63
N ASP A 91 21.82 -34.35 -5.50
CA ASP A 91 22.80 -34.50 -6.56
C ASP A 91 22.49 -35.72 -7.44
N SER A 92 22.67 -35.59 -8.75
CA SER A 92 23.39 -36.60 -9.53
C SER A 92 23.65 -36.15 -10.97
N GLY A 93 24.94 -36.00 -11.29
CA GLY A 93 25.53 -36.48 -12.54
C GLY A 93 25.41 -35.57 -13.76
N THR A 94 26.50 -34.88 -14.11
CA THR A 94 27.45 -35.36 -15.13
C THR A 94 28.48 -34.27 -15.43
N GLN A 95 29.71 -34.60 -15.12
CA GLN A 95 30.92 -33.83 -15.42
C GLN A 95 31.21 -33.82 -16.92
N LYS A 96 31.27 -32.64 -17.55
CA LYS A 96 32.18 -32.40 -18.68
C LYS A 96 32.78 -30.99 -18.61
N ARG A 97 34.11 -30.99 -18.43
CA ARG A 97 35.02 -29.89 -18.69
C ARG A 97 34.78 -29.30 -20.08
N ALA A 98 34.77 -27.98 -20.17
CA ALA A 98 35.40 -27.26 -21.27
C ALA A 98 36.05 -25.99 -20.69
N GLN A 99 37.38 -26.00 -20.61
CA GLN A 99 38.22 -24.80 -20.59
C GLN A 99 37.97 -24.09 -21.94
N THR A 100 37.85 -22.76 -22.04
CA THR A 100 38.91 -21.72 -22.21
C THR A 100 38.21 -20.49 -22.87
N PRO A 101 38.82 -19.31 -23.06
CA PRO A 101 39.72 -18.55 -22.20
C PRO A 101 39.24 -17.11 -21.95
N PHE A 102 39.84 -16.52 -20.93
CA PHE A 102 39.85 -15.12 -20.56
C PHE A 102 40.57 -14.28 -21.63
N TYR A 103 39.91 -13.25 -22.19
CA TYR A 103 40.55 -12.27 -23.07
C TYR A 103 41.18 -11.16 -22.21
N GLN A 104 42.49 -11.22 -22.04
CA GLN A 104 43.33 -10.07 -21.71
C GLN A 104 43.94 -9.56 -23.01
N ALA A 105 43.69 -8.30 -23.35
CA ALA A 105 44.48 -7.55 -24.31
C ALA A 105 45.25 -6.47 -23.55
N GLY A 106 46.56 -6.67 -23.36
CA GLY A 106 47.52 -5.56 -23.29
C GLY A 106 47.59 -4.90 -24.68
N GLY A 107 48.04 -3.67 -24.88
CA GLY A 107 49.14 -2.95 -24.26
C GLY A 107 49.97 -2.37 -25.40
N GLY A 108 50.16 -1.05 -25.42
CA GLY A 108 50.92 -0.28 -26.39
C GLY A 108 50.94 1.18 -25.97
#